data_AF-A0A0S6UYB1-F1
#
_entry.id   AF-A0A0S6UYB1-F1
#
_cell.length_a   1.000
_cell.length_b   1.000
_cell.length_c   1.000
_cell.angle_alpha   90.00
_cell.angle_beta   90.00
_cell.angle_gamma   90.00
#
_symmetry.space_group_name_H-M   'P 1'
#
loop_
_entity.id
_entity.type
_entity.pdbx_description
1 polymer ?
#
loop_
_entity_poly.entity_id
_entity_poly.type
_entity_poly.pdbx_seq_one_letter_code
_entity_poly.pdbx_strand_id
1 'polypeptide(L)'
;MADILNAIQTAGGAGVTASLSVSGNIQIATGTGTDVAIGSGTAATALGISSVTRGGNVLSSPAISGATVLSGSATAGGAQVLTSGFSAGDTITVNGQTLTFMASGASGANQINVTDNITTLLGKIDALSGASGSSVSSGGVITLNTGTVSNLTVSSSNSAAFSALGFTSTITRNREGGGTAGTGGVIGNDIATFTKESISGGAVTAYNAAGTPVNLQLRWAKTDSASLGAGHSDSWNLFYQTDPNATGTTVGWVNTGQTFTFAADGSLTSPSGSGITINNVTVSGQSLGSVAFNISSGGLTQYASTSGAVTINTITQNGYAAGQLRSVAVNNNGVVVGTFSNGQNLNLAQVQLSHFNGTNYLKAMDGGAYAATEQSGDAIDGASGTISGSSLEGSNTDIADEFTKLIVTQQAYSANTKVITTANSMVQDLLNVLR
;
A
#
# COMPACT_ATOMS: atom_id res chain seq x y z
N MET A 1 -54.61 10.98 49.25
CA MET A 1 -53.29 11.45 48.75
C MET A 1 -52.74 10.51 47.69
N ALA A 2 -52.68 9.18 47.95
CA ALA A 2 -52.26 8.19 46.95
C ALA A 2 -53.06 8.28 45.63
N ASP A 3 -54.38 8.47 45.70
CA ASP A 3 -55.22 8.63 44.50
C ASP A 3 -54.88 9.88 43.68
N ILE A 4 -54.50 10.98 44.35
CA ILE A 4 -54.09 12.24 43.70
C ILE A 4 -52.75 12.04 43.00
N LEU A 5 -51.77 11.41 43.66
CA LEU A 5 -50.48 11.10 43.07
C LEU A 5 -50.63 10.16 41.85
N ASN A 6 -51.49 9.14 41.96
CA ASN A 6 -51.74 8.20 40.87
C ASN A 6 -52.49 8.86 39.69
N ALA A 7 -53.44 9.75 39.98
CA ALA A 7 -54.13 10.55 38.96
C ALA A 7 -53.15 11.47 38.21
N ILE A 8 -52.22 12.12 38.91
CA ILE A 8 -51.18 12.96 38.30
C ILE A 8 -50.26 12.12 37.39
N GLN A 9 -49.82 10.95 37.84
CA GLN A 9 -48.99 10.03 37.03
C GLN A 9 -49.74 9.55 35.79
N THR A 10 -51.01 9.17 35.95
CA THR A 10 -51.85 8.70 34.85
C THR A 10 -52.09 9.81 33.82
N ALA A 11 -52.34 11.05 34.27
CA ALA A 11 -52.56 12.20 33.40
C ALA A 11 -51.27 12.68 32.70
N GLY A 12 -50.11 12.55 33.35
CA GLY A 12 -48.81 12.93 32.78
C GLY A 12 -48.26 11.94 31.76
N GLY A 13 -48.77 10.71 31.72
CA GLY A 13 -48.35 9.68 30.77
C GLY A 13 -47.03 8.98 31.15
N ALA A 14 -46.52 8.15 30.22
CA ALA A 14 -45.35 7.32 30.47
C ALA A 14 -44.10 8.14 30.83
N GLY A 15 -43.42 7.77 31.92
CA GLY A 15 -42.22 8.45 32.40
C GLY A 15 -42.47 9.59 33.39
N VAL A 16 -43.73 9.88 33.75
CA VAL A 16 -44.06 10.82 34.82
C VAL A 16 -44.23 10.09 36.15
N THR A 17 -43.57 10.58 37.19
CA THR A 17 -43.74 10.10 38.57
C THR A 17 -44.20 11.24 39.47
N ALA A 18 -45.05 10.92 40.44
CA ALA A 18 -45.53 11.87 41.44
C ALA A 18 -45.37 11.27 42.84
N SER A 19 -44.71 11.99 43.74
CA SER A 19 -44.41 11.55 45.10
C SER A 19 -44.70 12.68 46.10
N LEU A 20 -44.58 12.38 47.40
CA LEU A 20 -44.62 13.39 48.45
C LEU A 20 -43.20 13.60 48.98
N SER A 21 -42.77 14.86 49.07
CA SER A 21 -41.54 15.23 49.76
C SER A 21 -41.65 14.99 51.25
N VAL A 22 -40.50 14.96 51.94
CA VAL A 22 -40.41 14.91 53.41
C VAL A 22 -41.12 16.07 54.11
N SER A 23 -41.35 17.17 53.40
CA SER A 23 -42.07 18.37 53.88
C SER A 23 -43.57 18.35 53.57
N GLY A 24 -44.09 17.26 52.97
CA GLY A 24 -45.51 17.10 52.65
C GLY A 24 -45.95 17.69 51.30
N ASN A 25 -45.04 18.28 50.53
CA ASN A 25 -45.34 18.84 49.20
C ASN A 25 -45.38 17.74 48.13
N ILE A 26 -46.27 17.85 47.14
CA ILE A 26 -46.28 16.97 45.97
C ILE A 26 -45.10 17.30 45.06
N GLN A 27 -44.27 16.30 44.75
CA GLN A 27 -43.17 16.38 43.79
C GLN A 27 -43.56 15.63 42.52
N ILE A 28 -43.40 16.27 41.36
CA ILE A 28 -43.67 15.67 40.04
C ILE A 28 -42.36 15.67 39.27
N ALA A 29 -41.91 14.49 38.85
CA ALA A 29 -40.74 14.34 37.99
C ALA A 29 -41.21 13.85 36.61
N THR A 30 -40.78 14.53 35.56
CA THR A 30 -41.10 14.21 34.17
C THR A 30 -39.88 13.58 33.50
N GLY A 31 -40.12 12.66 32.56
CA GLY A 31 -39.07 12.13 31.68
C GLY A 31 -38.63 13.16 30.64
N THR A 32 -37.73 12.75 29.73
CA THR A 32 -37.18 13.60 28.66
C THR A 32 -38.12 13.78 27.45
N GLY A 33 -39.26 13.10 27.42
CA GLY A 33 -40.16 13.03 26.25
C GLY A 33 -41.57 13.57 26.45
N THR A 34 -41.96 13.99 27.66
CA THR A 34 -43.33 14.46 27.97
C THR A 34 -43.30 15.66 28.91
N ASP A 35 -43.86 16.78 28.45
CA ASP A 35 -44.08 17.95 29.29
C ASP A 35 -45.38 17.77 30.09
N VAL A 36 -45.33 17.99 31.40
CA VAL A 36 -46.53 18.06 32.25
C VAL A 36 -46.84 19.52 32.52
N ALA A 37 -47.90 20.05 31.92
CA ALA A 37 -48.41 21.37 32.24
C ALA A 37 -49.45 21.28 33.38
N ILE A 38 -49.29 22.09 34.42
CA ILE A 38 -50.26 22.19 35.52
C ILE A 38 -50.94 23.56 35.41
N GLY A 39 -52.25 23.55 35.21
CA GLY A 39 -53.04 24.78 35.14
C GLY A 39 -53.00 25.57 36.45
N SER A 40 -52.97 26.90 36.36
CA SER A 40 -53.05 27.77 37.53
C SER A 40 -54.45 27.73 38.15
N GLY A 41 -54.54 27.59 39.48
CA GLY A 41 -55.81 27.62 40.20
C GLY A 41 -55.62 27.43 41.71
N THR A 42 -56.64 27.79 42.49
CA THR A 42 -56.62 27.71 43.97
C THR A 42 -56.30 26.30 44.49
N ALA A 43 -56.73 25.25 43.78
CA ALA A 43 -56.41 23.87 44.11
C ALA A 43 -54.92 23.52 43.92
N ALA A 44 -54.28 24.01 42.85
CA ALA A 44 -52.85 23.80 42.62
C ALA A 44 -52.00 24.53 43.68
N THR A 45 -52.39 25.75 44.04
CA THR A 45 -51.73 26.54 45.10
C THR A 45 -51.90 25.91 46.49
N ALA A 46 -53.10 25.40 46.82
CA ALA A 46 -53.39 24.76 48.11
C ALA A 46 -52.66 23.42 48.28
N LEU A 47 -52.33 22.73 47.19
CA LEU A 47 -51.54 21.50 47.19
C LEU A 47 -50.02 21.74 47.20
N GLY A 48 -49.58 23.00 47.35
CA GLY A 48 -48.16 23.37 47.38
C GLY A 48 -47.46 23.20 46.02
N ILE A 49 -48.22 23.12 44.93
CA ILE A 49 -47.68 22.96 43.58
C ILE A 49 -47.30 24.35 43.06
N SER A 50 -46.08 24.79 43.35
CA SER A 50 -45.52 25.99 42.72
C SER A 50 -45.15 25.67 41.28
N SER A 51 -45.82 26.31 40.32
CA SER A 51 -45.49 26.43 38.88
C SER A 51 -44.55 25.35 38.31
N VAL A 52 -45.07 24.54 37.39
CA VAL A 52 -44.23 23.69 36.51
C VAL A 52 -43.13 24.55 35.94
N THR A 53 -41.92 24.28 36.42
CA THR A 53 -40.72 24.82 35.83
C THR A 53 -39.97 23.60 35.34
N ARG A 54 -39.72 23.50 34.03
CA ARG A 54 -38.49 22.84 33.56
C ARG A 54 -37.36 23.74 34.09
N GLY A 55 -37.04 23.58 35.36
CA GLY A 55 -36.37 24.63 36.14
C GLY A 55 -35.77 24.06 37.41
N GLY A 56 -35.01 23.00 37.21
CA GLY A 56 -34.14 22.45 38.22
C GLY A 56 -33.01 21.75 37.53
N ASN A 57 -32.29 22.46 36.64
CA ASN A 57 -30.94 22.07 36.23
C ASN A 57 -30.82 20.57 35.89
N VAL A 58 -31.80 20.01 35.17
CA VAL A 58 -31.73 18.60 34.80
C VAL A 58 -30.62 18.54 33.76
N LEU A 59 -29.46 18.13 34.26
CA LEU A 59 -28.44 17.40 33.55
C LEU A 59 -29.10 16.30 32.72
N SER A 60 -29.64 16.62 31.55
CA SER A 60 -29.66 15.66 30.46
C SER A 60 -28.25 15.69 29.88
N SER A 61 -27.31 15.12 30.63
CA SER A 61 -26.08 14.61 30.05
C SER A 61 -26.34 13.14 29.71
N PRO A 62 -26.53 12.81 28.42
CA PRO A 62 -26.90 13.71 27.32
C PRO A 62 -28.29 13.32 26.75
N ALA A 63 -29.07 14.23 26.18
CA ALA A 63 -28.73 14.70 24.84
C ALA A 63 -29.31 16.09 24.51
N ILE A 64 -28.40 17.05 24.34
CA ILE A 64 -28.63 18.18 23.43
C ILE A 64 -28.87 17.63 22.01
N SER A 65 -29.61 18.35 21.18
CA SER A 65 -29.90 18.00 19.78
C SER A 65 -29.60 19.18 18.87
N GLY A 66 -29.70 18.99 17.55
CA GLY A 66 -29.46 20.07 16.59
C GLY A 66 -30.42 21.24 16.77
N ALA A 67 -31.62 20.97 17.28
CA ALA A 67 -32.66 21.95 17.57
C ALA A 67 -32.50 22.64 18.94
N THR A 68 -31.58 22.19 19.81
CA THR A 68 -31.33 22.85 21.09
C THR A 68 -30.84 24.28 20.85
N VAL A 69 -31.48 25.26 21.46
CA VAL A 69 -31.12 26.68 21.36
C VAL A 69 -29.98 27.05 22.30
N LEU A 70 -29.17 28.01 21.88
CA LEU A 70 -27.90 28.37 22.50
C LEU A 70 -28.06 29.20 23.79
N SER A 71 -29.24 29.78 24.02
CA SER A 71 -29.59 30.54 25.24
C SER A 71 -31.11 30.72 25.36
N GLY A 72 -31.55 31.37 26.43
CA GLY A 72 -32.94 31.77 26.64
C GLY A 72 -33.61 31.03 27.79
N SER A 73 -34.94 31.14 27.87
CA SER A 73 -35.74 30.43 28.86
C SER A 73 -36.47 29.25 28.22
N ALA A 74 -36.42 28.09 28.89
CA ALA A 74 -37.19 26.94 28.44
C ALA A 74 -38.68 27.19 28.67
N THR A 75 -39.49 27.01 27.62
CA THR A 75 -40.95 27.06 27.68
C THR A 75 -41.55 25.69 27.39
N ALA A 76 -42.70 25.37 27.97
CA ALA A 76 -43.41 24.12 27.68
C ALA A 76 -43.75 24.02 26.18
N GLY A 77 -43.51 22.86 25.58
CA GLY A 77 -43.65 22.61 24.14
C GLY A 77 -42.63 23.34 23.25
N GLY A 78 -41.68 24.08 23.84
CA GLY A 78 -40.64 24.81 23.14
C GLY A 78 -39.37 23.98 22.91
N ALA A 79 -38.42 24.55 22.16
CA ALA A 79 -37.12 23.94 21.94
C ALA A 79 -36.35 23.74 23.26
N GLN A 80 -35.46 22.74 23.28
CA GLN A 80 -34.52 22.57 24.39
C GLN A 80 -33.55 23.75 24.44
N VAL A 81 -33.07 24.11 25.63
CA VAL A 81 -32.13 25.23 25.84
C VAL A 81 -30.90 24.67 26.54
N LEU A 82 -29.71 25.17 26.21
CA LEU A 82 -28.49 24.81 26.93
C LEU A 82 -28.61 25.10 28.44
N THR A 83 -28.01 24.21 29.26
CA THR A 83 -27.98 24.33 30.72
C THR A 83 -27.22 25.57 31.18
N SER A 84 -26.18 25.96 30.43
CA SER A 84 -25.53 27.25 30.50
C SER A 84 -25.47 27.81 29.08
N GLY A 85 -26.15 28.92 28.84
CA GLY A 85 -26.26 29.51 27.50
C GLY A 85 -25.20 30.57 27.22
N PHE A 86 -25.05 30.89 25.94
CA PHE A 86 -24.24 32.03 25.51
C PHE A 86 -24.98 33.35 25.71
N SER A 87 -24.22 34.40 25.99
CA SER A 87 -24.70 35.78 26.11
C SER A 87 -24.24 36.63 24.93
N ALA A 88 -24.94 37.72 24.66
CA ALA A 88 -24.50 38.67 23.64
C ALA A 88 -23.10 39.23 24.00
N GLY A 89 -22.18 39.21 23.04
CA GLY A 89 -20.78 39.56 23.24
C GLY A 89 -19.86 38.38 23.53
N ASP A 90 -20.39 37.19 23.85
CA ASP A 90 -19.58 35.97 23.88
C ASP A 90 -19.03 35.65 22.49
N THR A 91 -17.94 34.89 22.46
CA THR A 91 -17.26 34.52 21.22
C THR A 91 -16.83 33.06 21.20
N ILE A 92 -16.84 32.48 20.01
CA ILE A 92 -16.10 31.26 19.68
C ILE A 92 -15.04 31.61 18.66
N THR A 93 -13.80 31.18 18.88
CA THR A 93 -12.70 31.36 17.92
C THR A 93 -12.47 30.05 17.18
N VAL A 94 -12.60 30.07 15.85
CA VAL A 94 -12.39 28.93 14.94
C VAL A 94 -11.21 29.26 14.03
N ASN A 95 -10.11 28.50 14.12
CA ASN A 95 -8.89 28.71 13.32
C ASN A 95 -8.37 30.17 13.35
N GLY A 96 -8.50 30.84 14.50
CA GLY A 96 -8.14 32.26 14.66
C GLY A 96 -9.20 33.26 14.21
N GLN A 97 -10.31 32.81 13.60
CA GLN A 97 -11.45 33.66 13.25
C GLN A 97 -12.49 33.71 14.37
N THR A 98 -12.98 34.89 14.70
CA THR A 98 -13.94 35.10 15.81
C THR A 98 -15.38 35.06 15.30
N LEU A 99 -16.19 34.12 15.81
CA LEU A 99 -17.65 34.09 15.74
C LEU A 99 -18.23 34.80 16.96
N THR A 100 -19.01 35.87 16.77
CA THR A 100 -19.58 36.66 17.87
C THR A 100 -21.07 36.34 18.06
N PHE A 101 -21.46 36.13 19.31
CA PHE A 101 -22.85 35.95 19.71
C PHE A 101 -23.57 37.30 19.85
N MET A 102 -24.68 37.45 19.15
CA MET A 102 -25.51 38.65 19.09
C MET A 102 -26.80 38.43 19.86
N ALA A 103 -27.34 39.48 20.48
CA ALA A 103 -28.66 39.39 21.13
C ALA A 103 -29.77 39.08 20.11
N SER A 104 -29.72 39.72 18.94
CA SER A 104 -30.57 39.46 17.77
C SER A 104 -29.97 40.14 16.53
N GLY A 105 -30.50 39.83 15.34
CA GLY A 105 -30.13 40.53 14.09
C GLY A 105 -28.78 40.16 13.49
N ALA A 106 -28.20 39.00 13.86
CA ALA A 106 -26.97 38.49 13.25
C ALA A 106 -27.12 38.38 11.72
N SER A 107 -26.27 39.09 10.98
CA SER A 107 -26.29 39.15 9.51
C SER A 107 -24.93 38.86 8.88
N GLY A 108 -23.84 38.96 9.66
CA GLY A 108 -22.49 38.63 9.21
C GLY A 108 -22.21 37.12 9.16
N ALA A 109 -21.26 36.73 8.31
CA ALA A 109 -20.73 35.35 8.26
C ALA A 109 -20.21 34.89 9.63
N ASN A 110 -19.64 35.82 10.40
CA ASN A 110 -19.02 35.59 11.70
C ASN A 110 -19.91 36.06 12.86
N GLN A 111 -21.23 36.06 12.67
CA GLN A 111 -22.21 36.39 13.70
C GLN A 111 -23.24 35.26 13.82
N ILE A 112 -23.74 35.06 15.03
CA ILE A 112 -24.83 34.13 15.35
C ILE A 112 -25.70 34.74 16.44
N ASN A 113 -27.02 34.53 16.41
CA ASN A 113 -27.88 34.99 17.50
C ASN A 113 -27.80 34.01 18.68
N VAL A 114 -27.88 34.52 19.90
CA VAL A 114 -27.98 33.69 21.10
C VAL A 114 -29.26 32.83 21.13
N THR A 115 -30.27 33.17 20.33
CA THR A 115 -31.51 32.40 20.16
C THR A 115 -31.44 31.33 19.08
N ASP A 116 -30.35 31.28 18.29
CA ASP A 116 -30.17 30.26 17.27
C ASP A 116 -29.91 28.89 17.92
N ASN A 117 -29.90 27.83 17.11
CA ASN A 117 -29.71 26.45 17.56
C ASN A 117 -28.32 25.89 17.28
N ILE A 118 -28.02 24.73 17.86
CA ILE A 118 -26.73 24.05 17.69
C ILE A 118 -26.45 23.75 16.21
N THR A 119 -27.43 23.33 15.41
CA THR A 119 -27.22 23.11 13.96
C THR A 119 -26.70 24.37 13.26
N THR A 120 -27.25 25.53 13.60
CA THR A 120 -26.79 26.82 13.05
C THR A 120 -25.37 27.14 13.52
N LEU A 121 -25.06 26.89 14.79
CA LEU A 121 -23.70 27.04 15.33
C LEU A 121 -22.68 26.17 14.61
N LEU A 122 -22.99 24.88 14.41
CA LEU A 122 -22.10 23.95 13.70
C LEU A 122 -21.88 24.38 12.25
N GLY A 123 -22.93 24.85 11.56
CA GLY A 123 -22.80 25.41 10.22
C GLY A 123 -21.89 26.65 10.15
N LYS A 124 -21.91 27.52 11.18
CA LYS A 124 -21.00 28.67 11.29
C LYS A 124 -19.55 28.24 11.55
N ILE A 125 -19.34 27.23 12.41
CA ILE A 125 -18.00 26.67 12.67
C ILE A 125 -17.44 26.02 11.41
N ASP A 126 -18.26 25.27 10.67
CA ASP A 126 -17.90 24.66 9.39
C ASP A 126 -17.49 25.73 8.37
N ALA A 127 -18.30 26.77 8.19
CA ALA A 127 -17.99 27.86 7.27
C ALA A 127 -16.68 28.59 7.61
N LEU A 128 -16.40 28.80 8.90
CA LEU A 128 -15.17 29.45 9.36
C LEU A 128 -13.92 28.58 9.24
N SER A 129 -14.08 27.26 9.38
CA SER A 129 -12.97 26.31 9.27
C SER A 129 -12.75 25.78 7.84
N GLY A 130 -13.68 26.06 6.92
CA GLY A 130 -13.71 25.47 5.59
C GLY A 130 -14.13 23.98 5.61
N ALA A 131 -14.76 23.53 6.69
CA ALA A 131 -15.32 22.20 6.84
C ALA A 131 -16.77 22.15 6.36
N SER A 132 -17.34 20.94 6.38
CA SER A 132 -18.77 20.72 6.16
C SER A 132 -19.23 19.45 6.86
N GLY A 133 -20.49 19.42 7.30
CA GLY A 133 -21.14 18.21 7.81
C GLY A 133 -20.90 17.94 9.30
N SER A 134 -20.43 18.93 10.07
CA SER A 134 -20.43 18.83 11.53
C SER A 134 -21.86 18.59 12.02
N SER A 135 -22.00 17.72 13.01
CA SER A 135 -23.30 17.17 13.39
C SER A 135 -23.42 16.92 14.89
N VAL A 136 -24.63 16.63 15.34
CA VAL A 136 -24.90 16.13 16.68
C VAL A 136 -25.64 14.80 16.57
N SER A 137 -25.12 13.77 17.24
CA SER A 137 -25.69 12.42 17.21
C SER A 137 -27.01 12.35 17.99
N SER A 138 -27.76 11.25 17.82
CA SER A 138 -28.96 10.97 18.63
C SER A 138 -28.68 10.87 20.13
N GLY A 139 -27.43 10.58 20.52
CA GLY A 139 -26.95 10.59 21.90
C GLY A 139 -26.43 11.95 22.38
N GLY A 140 -26.60 13.02 21.60
CA GLY A 140 -26.21 14.39 21.95
C GLY A 140 -24.71 14.65 21.95
N VAL A 141 -23.93 13.81 21.26
CA VAL A 141 -22.49 14.03 21.06
C VAL A 141 -22.30 14.88 19.82
N ILE A 142 -21.58 16.00 19.97
CA ILE A 142 -21.20 16.85 18.84
C ILE A 142 -19.95 16.27 18.17
N THR A 143 -20.03 16.08 16.86
CA THR A 143 -18.89 15.78 15.99
C THR A 143 -18.56 17.01 15.17
N LEU A 144 -17.34 17.52 15.33
CA LEU A 144 -16.79 18.60 14.51
C LEU A 144 -15.90 18.02 13.41
N ASN A 145 -16.16 18.41 12.17
CA ASN A 145 -15.35 18.03 11.02
C ASN A 145 -14.25 19.08 10.77
N THR A 146 -13.15 18.66 10.16
CA THR A 146 -12.08 19.58 9.74
C THR A 146 -12.21 19.92 8.26
N GLY A 147 -11.75 21.11 7.86
CA GLY A 147 -11.75 21.56 6.47
C GLY A 147 -10.54 21.06 5.70
N THR A 148 -10.54 21.26 4.38
CA THR A 148 -9.46 20.81 3.49
C THR A 148 -8.25 21.74 3.44
N VAL A 149 -8.23 22.83 4.19
CA VAL A 149 -7.20 23.89 4.08
C VAL A 149 -6.30 23.99 5.31
N SER A 150 -6.80 23.68 6.51
CA SER A 150 -6.03 23.80 7.75
C SER A 150 -6.57 22.88 8.86
N ASN A 151 -5.74 22.63 9.88
CA ASN A 151 -6.20 22.01 11.13
C ASN A 151 -7.36 22.81 11.73
N LEU A 152 -8.22 22.14 12.50
CA LEU A 152 -9.31 22.77 13.24
C LEU A 152 -8.84 23.08 14.67
N THR A 153 -9.00 24.34 15.07
CA THR A 153 -8.89 24.80 16.45
C THR A 153 -10.15 25.56 16.84
N VAL A 154 -10.86 25.12 17.89
CA VAL A 154 -12.07 25.79 18.37
C VAL A 154 -11.94 26.09 19.86
N SER A 155 -12.09 27.36 20.24
CA SER A 155 -12.13 27.81 21.64
C SER A 155 -13.30 28.77 21.88
N SER A 156 -13.65 29.01 23.13
CA SER A 156 -14.77 29.88 23.52
C SER A 156 -14.33 30.86 24.61
N SER A 157 -14.87 32.09 24.60
CA SER A 157 -14.72 33.05 25.71
C SER A 157 -15.62 32.72 26.91
N ASN A 158 -16.69 31.94 26.70
CA ASN A 158 -17.59 31.46 27.74
C ASN A 158 -17.41 29.95 27.93
N SER A 159 -16.63 29.58 28.94
CA SER A 159 -16.29 28.18 29.24
C SER A 159 -17.48 27.38 29.78
N ALA A 160 -18.42 28.03 30.47
CA ALA A 160 -19.61 27.36 31.00
C ALA A 160 -20.55 26.92 29.87
N ALA A 161 -20.82 27.81 28.91
CA ALA A 161 -21.62 27.48 27.73
C ALA A 161 -20.92 26.49 26.80
N PHE A 162 -19.59 26.60 26.66
CA PHE A 162 -18.80 25.63 25.90
C PHE A 162 -18.81 24.24 26.53
N SER A 163 -18.76 24.16 27.87
CA SER A 163 -18.93 22.90 28.61
C SER A 163 -20.35 22.35 28.48
N ALA A 164 -21.37 23.20 28.37
CA ALA A 164 -22.75 22.76 28.12
C ALA A 164 -22.95 22.13 26.73
N LEU A 165 -22.07 22.44 25.77
CA LEU A 165 -21.97 21.76 24.47
C LEU A 165 -21.16 20.44 24.54
N GLY A 166 -20.58 20.12 25.70
CA GLY A 166 -19.73 18.94 25.89
C GLY A 166 -18.23 19.19 25.70
N PHE A 167 -17.79 20.44 25.50
CA PHE A 167 -16.39 20.78 25.30
C PHE A 167 -15.76 21.37 26.58
N THR A 168 -14.79 20.65 27.16
CA THR A 168 -14.16 21.05 28.43
C THR A 168 -12.86 21.85 28.26
N SER A 169 -12.33 21.93 27.05
CA SER A 169 -11.11 22.67 26.71
C SER A 169 -11.09 23.01 25.22
N THR A 170 -10.11 23.82 24.78
CA THR A 170 -9.89 24.10 23.36
C THR A 170 -9.79 22.80 22.56
N ILE A 171 -10.62 22.70 21.53
CA ILE A 171 -10.60 21.57 20.60
C ILE A 171 -9.49 21.81 19.60
N THR A 172 -8.57 20.86 19.48
CA THR A 172 -7.59 20.82 18.39
C THR A 172 -7.73 19.51 17.65
N ARG A 173 -8.01 19.58 16.36
CA ARG A 173 -8.06 18.44 15.46
C ARG A 173 -7.18 18.72 14.25
N ASN A 174 -6.27 17.79 13.97
CA ASN A 174 -5.51 17.84 12.73
C ASN A 174 -6.49 17.73 11.56
N ARG A 175 -6.18 18.42 10.47
CA ARG A 175 -6.89 18.29 9.21
C ARG A 175 -6.87 16.82 8.77
N GLU A 176 -8.03 16.28 8.48
CA GLU A 176 -8.20 14.93 7.96
C GLU A 176 -8.33 15.02 6.43
N GLY A 177 -7.20 15.25 5.77
CA GLY A 177 -7.09 15.26 4.31
C GLY A 177 -7.52 16.55 3.61
N GLY A 178 -7.38 16.56 2.28
CA GLY A 178 -7.74 17.69 1.40
C GLY A 178 -6.83 17.88 0.19
N GLY A 179 -6.25 16.80 -0.35
CA GLY A 179 -5.84 16.83 -1.75
C GLY A 179 -7.08 16.96 -2.62
N THR A 180 -7.01 17.71 -3.71
CA THR A 180 -8.03 17.64 -4.75
C THR A 180 -8.15 16.19 -5.19
N ALA A 181 -9.35 15.61 -5.20
CA ALA A 181 -9.59 14.33 -5.85
C ALA A 181 -9.01 14.42 -7.28
N GLY A 182 -7.95 13.66 -7.55
CA GLY A 182 -7.31 13.62 -8.88
C GLY A 182 -5.87 14.11 -9.02
N THR A 183 -5.18 14.63 -7.99
CA THR A 183 -3.72 14.93 -8.12
C THR A 183 -2.83 13.70 -8.01
N GLY A 184 -3.38 12.54 -7.63
CA GLY A 184 -2.65 11.28 -7.61
C GLY A 184 -1.47 11.24 -6.62
N GLY A 185 -1.36 12.16 -5.66
CA GLY A 185 -0.26 12.19 -4.70
C GLY A 185 -0.70 12.51 -3.27
N VAL A 186 -0.03 11.93 -2.28
CA VAL A 186 -0.20 12.17 -0.85
C VAL A 186 0.97 13.01 -0.35
N ILE A 187 0.69 14.21 0.11
CA ILE A 187 1.70 15.13 0.67
C ILE A 187 2.11 14.74 2.09
N GLY A 188 3.28 15.19 2.53
CA GLY A 188 3.86 14.91 3.84
C GLY A 188 2.89 15.14 5.01
N ASN A 189 2.14 16.25 4.98
CA ASN A 189 1.13 16.57 6.00
C ASN A 189 0.01 15.52 6.13
N ASP A 190 -0.31 14.78 5.06
CA ASP A 190 -1.42 13.84 5.01
C ASP A 190 -0.97 12.38 5.18
N ILE A 191 0.34 12.10 5.26
CA ILE A 191 0.89 10.73 5.33
C ILE A 191 0.35 9.95 6.54
N ALA A 192 0.19 10.61 7.70
CA ALA A 192 -0.28 9.95 8.91
C ALA A 192 -1.72 9.44 8.76
N THR A 193 -2.60 10.25 8.18
CA THR A 193 -3.99 9.88 7.89
C THR A 193 -4.05 8.81 6.80
N PHE A 194 -3.33 9.03 5.70
CA PHE A 194 -3.23 8.05 4.61
C PHE A 194 -2.77 6.68 5.12
N THR A 195 -1.81 6.63 6.04
CA THR A 195 -1.32 5.37 6.61
C THR A 195 -2.37 4.65 7.46
N LYS A 196 -3.30 5.38 8.10
CA LYS A 196 -4.41 4.80 8.88
C LYS A 196 -5.55 4.29 7.99
N GLU A 197 -5.78 4.94 6.85
CA GLU A 197 -6.88 4.64 5.93
C GLU A 197 -6.49 3.73 4.76
N SER A 198 -5.20 3.38 4.66
CA SER A 198 -4.67 2.45 3.67
C SER A 198 -4.03 1.25 4.36
N ILE A 199 -3.89 0.15 3.62
CA ILE A 199 -3.21 -1.06 4.07
C ILE A 199 -1.85 -1.19 3.35
N SER A 200 -0.93 -1.92 3.96
CA SER A 200 0.36 -2.22 3.34
C SER A 200 0.16 -2.99 2.02
N GLY A 201 0.97 -2.72 1.01
CA GLY A 201 1.06 -3.50 -0.23
C GLY A 201 2.38 -4.28 -0.35
N GLY A 202 3.20 -4.27 0.71
CA GLY A 202 4.53 -4.85 0.71
C GLY A 202 5.61 -3.91 0.21
N ALA A 203 6.84 -4.42 0.14
CA ALA A 203 7.99 -3.69 -0.36
C ALA A 203 8.94 -4.64 -1.08
N VAL A 204 9.66 -4.12 -2.06
CA VAL A 204 10.68 -4.86 -2.80
C VAL A 204 11.84 -3.94 -3.17
N THR A 205 13.08 -4.44 -3.07
CA THR A 205 14.25 -3.73 -3.57
C THR A 205 14.35 -3.93 -5.08
N ALA A 206 14.01 -2.89 -5.83
CA ALA A 206 14.21 -2.81 -7.27
C ALA A 206 15.59 -2.19 -7.60
N TYR A 207 15.96 -2.18 -8.87
CA TYR A 207 17.24 -1.63 -9.32
C TYR A 207 17.01 -0.66 -10.49
N ASN A 208 17.67 0.50 -10.45
CA ASN A 208 17.63 1.44 -11.57
C ASN A 208 18.54 0.97 -12.73
N ALA A 209 18.54 1.70 -13.84
CA ALA A 209 19.35 1.39 -15.01
C ALA A 209 20.88 1.34 -14.73
N ALA A 210 21.35 2.02 -13.68
CA ALA A 210 22.74 1.97 -13.24
C ALA A 210 23.04 0.83 -12.24
N GLY A 211 22.04 0.01 -11.89
CA GLY A 211 22.17 -1.07 -10.90
C GLY A 211 22.16 -0.59 -9.44
N THR A 212 21.74 0.64 -9.16
CA THR A 212 21.57 1.15 -7.79
C THR A 212 20.30 0.57 -7.18
N PRO A 213 20.35 0.01 -5.96
CA PRO A 213 19.17 -0.50 -5.28
C PRO A 213 18.22 0.64 -4.87
N VAL A 214 16.93 0.44 -5.08
CA VAL A 214 15.84 1.37 -4.75
C VAL A 214 14.75 0.60 -4.03
N ASN A 215 14.39 1.01 -2.81
CA ASN A 215 13.33 0.35 -2.04
C ASN A 215 11.96 0.84 -2.51
N LEU A 216 11.22 0.02 -3.25
CA LEU A 216 9.88 0.33 -3.72
C LEU A 216 8.87 -0.20 -2.70
N GLN A 217 8.25 0.71 -1.95
CA GLN A 217 7.16 0.39 -1.02
C GLN A 217 5.80 0.64 -1.67
N LEU A 218 4.86 -0.25 -1.42
CA LEU A 218 3.51 -0.22 -1.97
C LEU A 218 2.47 -0.11 -0.86
N ARG A 219 1.34 0.54 -1.15
CA ARG A 219 0.15 0.61 -0.28
C ARG A 219 -1.13 0.60 -1.08
N TRP A 220 -2.19 0.04 -0.48
CA TRP A 220 -3.52 -0.04 -1.08
C TRP A 220 -4.50 0.83 -0.29
N ALA A 221 -5.20 1.72 -0.98
CA ALA A 221 -6.27 2.53 -0.38
C ALA A 221 -7.61 2.15 -1.00
N LYS A 222 -8.60 1.85 -0.17
CA LYS A 222 -9.97 1.56 -0.61
C LYS A 222 -10.64 2.88 -0.94
N THR A 223 -11.14 3.01 -2.16
CA THR A 223 -11.78 4.24 -2.66
C THR A 223 -13.28 4.13 -2.76
N ASP A 224 -13.81 2.92 -2.87
CA ASP A 224 -15.24 2.66 -2.87
C ASP A 224 -15.53 1.29 -2.25
N SER A 225 -16.72 1.10 -1.69
CA SER A 225 -17.11 -0.14 -1.02
C SER A 225 -18.55 -0.52 -1.36
N ALA A 226 -18.76 -1.73 -1.88
CA ALA A 226 -20.09 -2.25 -2.20
C ALA A 226 -21.04 -2.29 -0.97
N SER A 227 -20.48 -2.29 0.25
CA SER A 227 -21.24 -2.21 1.49
C SER A 227 -22.04 -0.91 1.66
N LEU A 228 -21.74 0.14 0.87
CA LEU A 228 -22.45 1.41 0.89
C LEU A 228 -23.79 1.36 0.15
N GLY A 229 -24.09 0.26 -0.56
CA GLY A 229 -25.38 0.02 -1.22
C GLY A 229 -25.33 0.16 -2.73
N ALA A 230 -26.51 0.32 -3.35
CA ALA A 230 -26.65 0.32 -4.81
C ALA A 230 -25.86 1.47 -5.45
N GLY A 231 -25.10 1.16 -6.51
CA GLY A 231 -24.23 2.11 -7.21
C GLY A 231 -22.78 2.12 -6.73
N HIS A 232 -22.47 1.41 -5.64
CA HIS A 232 -21.12 1.27 -5.11
C HIS A 232 -20.49 -0.08 -5.49
N SER A 233 -19.16 -0.10 -5.54
CA SER A 233 -18.34 -1.26 -5.88
C SER A 233 -17.12 -1.34 -4.99
N ASP A 234 -16.52 -2.52 -4.85
CA ASP A 234 -15.25 -2.67 -4.16
C ASP A 234 -14.09 -2.21 -5.06
N SER A 235 -13.68 -0.95 -4.88
CA SER A 235 -12.63 -0.31 -5.68
C SER A 235 -11.44 0.13 -4.82
N TRP A 236 -10.23 -0.15 -5.29
CA TRP A 236 -8.96 0.17 -4.64
C TRP A 236 -8.01 0.89 -5.58
N ASN A 237 -7.18 1.75 -5.02
CA ASN A 237 -6.05 2.34 -5.74
C ASN A 237 -4.73 1.87 -5.12
N LEU A 238 -3.76 1.58 -5.99
CA LEU A 238 -2.39 1.25 -5.60
C LEU A 238 -1.55 2.54 -5.53
N PHE A 239 -0.76 2.65 -4.49
CA PHE A 239 0.20 3.73 -4.30
C PHE A 239 1.60 3.17 -4.15
N TYR A 240 2.60 3.90 -4.65
CA TYR A 240 4.00 3.66 -4.32
C TYR A 240 4.59 4.86 -3.58
N GLN A 241 5.56 4.59 -2.70
CA GLN A 241 6.26 5.64 -1.97
C GLN A 241 7.30 6.30 -2.88
N THR A 242 7.21 7.61 -3.09
CA THR A 242 8.19 8.39 -3.86
C THR A 242 9.22 9.09 -2.98
N ASP A 243 8.90 9.40 -1.72
CA ASP A 243 9.83 10.00 -0.76
C ASP A 243 9.44 9.59 0.67
N PRO A 244 10.27 8.80 1.37
CA PRO A 244 10.00 8.39 2.75
C PRO A 244 10.16 9.53 3.77
N ASN A 245 10.80 10.65 3.40
CA ASN A 245 11.07 11.78 4.28
C ASN A 245 10.21 13.01 3.95
N ALA A 246 9.16 12.83 3.14
CA ALA A 246 8.27 13.91 2.75
C ALA A 246 7.61 14.61 3.96
N THR A 247 7.68 15.94 4.00
CA THR A 247 7.09 16.79 5.03
C THR A 247 6.38 17.99 4.40
N GLY A 248 5.42 18.61 5.09
CA GLY A 248 4.72 19.77 4.54
C GLY A 248 3.95 19.39 3.27
N THR A 249 4.22 20.12 2.19
CA THR A 249 3.57 19.97 0.89
C THR A 249 4.32 19.04 -0.08
N THR A 250 5.47 18.48 0.29
CA THR A 250 6.20 17.54 -0.57
C THR A 250 5.42 16.23 -0.69
N VAL A 251 5.33 15.66 -1.89
CA VAL A 251 4.62 14.39 -2.13
C VAL A 251 5.46 13.21 -1.62
N GLY A 252 4.90 12.38 -0.75
CA GLY A 252 5.55 11.16 -0.23
C GLY A 252 5.03 9.87 -0.85
N TRP A 253 3.75 9.83 -1.26
CA TRP A 253 3.16 8.69 -1.96
C TRP A 253 2.48 9.13 -3.24
N VAL A 254 2.51 8.28 -4.27
CA VAL A 254 1.91 8.54 -5.58
C VAL A 254 1.01 7.38 -5.97
N ASN A 255 -0.22 7.69 -6.37
CA ASN A 255 -1.19 6.78 -6.95
C ASN A 255 -0.71 6.35 -8.33
N THR A 256 -0.78 5.05 -8.63
CA THR A 256 -0.36 4.51 -9.93
C THR A 256 -1.30 4.87 -11.07
N GLY A 257 -2.48 5.43 -10.78
CA GLY A 257 -3.49 5.84 -11.75
C GLY A 257 -4.40 4.70 -12.20
N GLN A 258 -4.16 3.47 -11.73
CA GLN A 258 -5.05 2.34 -11.98
C GLN A 258 -6.01 2.14 -10.80
N THR A 259 -7.30 2.11 -11.11
CA THR A 259 -8.33 1.61 -10.20
C THR A 259 -8.48 0.10 -10.35
N PHE A 260 -8.42 -0.59 -9.23
CA PHE A 260 -8.58 -2.04 -9.10
C PHE A 260 -9.97 -2.34 -8.57
N THR A 261 -10.75 -3.10 -9.33
CA THR A 261 -12.13 -3.47 -8.95
C THR A 261 -12.23 -4.97 -8.73
N PHE A 262 -13.06 -5.36 -7.77
CA PHE A 262 -13.28 -6.76 -7.43
C PHE A 262 -14.74 -7.16 -7.62
N ALA A 263 -14.97 -8.41 -8.03
CA ALA A 263 -16.30 -9.01 -8.04
C ALA A 263 -16.73 -9.44 -6.63
N ALA A 264 -18.01 -9.78 -6.47
CA ALA A 264 -18.57 -10.21 -5.19
C ALA A 264 -17.94 -11.50 -4.64
N ASP A 265 -17.31 -12.32 -5.49
CA ASP A 265 -16.56 -13.52 -5.09
C ASP A 265 -15.11 -13.22 -4.67
N GLY A 266 -14.69 -11.95 -4.68
CA GLY A 266 -13.35 -11.50 -4.32
C GLY A 266 -12.34 -11.56 -5.45
N SER A 267 -12.72 -12.00 -6.66
CA SER A 267 -11.85 -12.03 -7.83
C SER A 267 -11.62 -10.64 -8.41
N LEU A 268 -10.41 -10.39 -8.92
CA LEU A 268 -10.05 -9.13 -9.58
C LEU A 268 -10.74 -9.05 -10.96
N THR A 269 -11.48 -7.97 -11.21
CA THR A 269 -12.17 -7.71 -12.50
C THR A 269 -11.49 -6.64 -13.34
N SER A 270 -10.88 -5.65 -12.70
CA SER A 270 -10.08 -4.61 -13.35
C SER A 270 -8.81 -4.37 -12.54
N PRO A 271 -7.65 -4.16 -13.17
CA PRO A 271 -7.39 -4.17 -14.62
C PRO A 271 -7.64 -5.55 -15.24
N SER A 272 -8.16 -5.57 -16.47
CA SER A 272 -8.30 -6.81 -17.24
C SER A 272 -6.93 -7.25 -17.76
N GLY A 273 -6.47 -8.44 -17.38
CA GLY A 273 -5.19 -9.01 -17.82
C GLY A 273 -4.24 -9.34 -16.67
N SER A 274 -2.95 -9.48 -16.97
CA SER A 274 -1.94 -9.97 -16.01
C SER A 274 -1.15 -8.87 -15.30
N GLY A 275 -1.65 -7.63 -15.22
CA GLY A 275 -0.96 -6.55 -14.50
C GLY A 275 -1.19 -5.14 -15.04
N ILE A 276 -0.36 -4.20 -14.57
CA ILE A 276 -0.29 -2.81 -15.03
C ILE A 276 1.14 -2.37 -15.32
N THR A 277 1.29 -1.27 -16.06
CA THR A 277 2.56 -0.54 -16.15
C THR A 277 2.45 0.76 -15.36
N ILE A 278 3.36 0.95 -14.41
CA ILE A 278 3.50 2.19 -13.66
C ILE A 278 4.62 2.99 -14.34
N ASN A 279 4.27 4.14 -14.91
CA ASN A 279 5.22 4.96 -15.66
C ASN A 279 5.97 5.93 -14.75
N ASN A 280 7.22 6.24 -15.11
CA ASN A 280 8.04 7.26 -14.45
C ASN A 280 8.17 7.06 -12.93
N VAL A 281 8.36 5.81 -12.49
CA VAL A 281 8.55 5.50 -11.07
C VAL A 281 9.86 6.11 -10.62
N THR A 282 9.79 6.95 -9.60
CA THR A 282 10.94 7.58 -8.95
C THR A 282 10.81 7.42 -7.44
N VAL A 283 11.91 7.10 -6.76
CA VAL A 283 11.94 7.02 -5.29
C VAL A 283 13.19 7.74 -4.79
N SER A 284 13.01 8.74 -3.93
CA SER A 284 14.10 9.56 -3.38
C SER A 284 15.03 10.14 -4.45
N GLY A 285 14.47 10.55 -5.59
CA GLY A 285 15.22 11.06 -6.76
C GLY A 285 15.83 10.00 -7.68
N GLN A 286 15.79 8.72 -7.30
CA GLN A 286 16.27 7.63 -8.15
C GLN A 286 15.17 7.17 -9.11
N SER A 287 15.39 7.31 -10.41
CA SER A 287 14.44 6.86 -11.44
C SER A 287 14.56 5.35 -11.70
N LEU A 288 13.43 4.65 -11.58
CA LEU A 288 13.24 3.27 -12.00
C LEU A 288 12.63 3.17 -13.41
N GLY A 289 12.24 4.29 -14.04
CA GLY A 289 11.58 4.30 -15.34
C GLY A 289 10.17 3.70 -15.27
N SER A 290 9.77 2.96 -16.29
CA SER A 290 8.49 2.24 -16.30
C SER A 290 8.64 0.86 -15.65
N VAL A 291 7.83 0.61 -14.62
CA VAL A 291 7.81 -0.67 -13.89
C VAL A 291 6.54 -1.43 -14.27
N ALA A 292 6.70 -2.62 -14.84
CA ALA A 292 5.59 -3.55 -15.06
C ALA A 292 5.25 -4.26 -13.75
N PHE A 293 4.09 -3.95 -13.18
CA PHE A 293 3.53 -4.64 -12.02
C PHE A 293 2.67 -5.80 -12.49
N ASN A 294 3.27 -6.99 -12.57
CA ASN A 294 2.61 -8.20 -13.03
C ASN A 294 1.80 -8.86 -11.90
N ILE A 295 0.56 -9.22 -12.20
CA ILE A 295 -0.39 -9.89 -11.32
C ILE A 295 -0.80 -11.17 -12.05
N SER A 296 -0.41 -12.33 -11.52
CA SER A 296 -0.87 -13.62 -12.05
C SER A 296 -2.39 -13.72 -11.92
N SER A 297 -3.03 -14.53 -12.76
CA SER A 297 -4.46 -14.84 -12.59
C SER A 297 -4.72 -15.38 -11.17
N GLY A 298 -5.64 -14.76 -10.44
CA GLY A 298 -5.90 -15.08 -9.03
C GLY A 298 -4.80 -14.65 -8.05
N GLY A 299 -3.78 -13.91 -8.49
CA GLY A 299 -2.67 -13.43 -7.67
C GLY A 299 -3.03 -12.24 -6.78
N LEU A 300 -4.13 -11.56 -7.05
CA LEU A 300 -4.69 -10.51 -6.23
C LEU A 300 -6.20 -10.76 -6.03
N THR A 301 -6.63 -10.81 -4.78
CA THR A 301 -8.01 -11.05 -4.39
C THR A 301 -8.39 -10.15 -3.22
N GLN A 302 -9.69 -9.96 -3.03
CA GLN A 302 -10.24 -9.23 -1.89
C GLN A 302 -11.14 -10.14 -1.06
N TYR A 303 -10.89 -10.15 0.25
CA TYR A 303 -11.78 -10.77 1.23
C TYR A 303 -11.98 -9.85 2.44
N ALA A 304 -13.09 -10.05 3.14
CA ALA A 304 -13.31 -9.39 4.42
C ALA A 304 -12.27 -9.87 5.45
N SER A 305 -11.68 -8.94 6.18
CA SER A 305 -10.72 -9.23 7.24
C SER A 305 -11.05 -8.37 8.45
N THR A 306 -11.33 -9.01 9.59
CA THR A 306 -11.65 -8.31 10.84
C THR A 306 -10.49 -7.46 11.35
N SER A 307 -9.25 -7.83 11.03
CA SER A 307 -8.06 -7.05 11.39
C SER A 307 -7.69 -5.99 10.34
N GLY A 308 -8.35 -5.98 9.17
CA GLY A 308 -7.96 -5.15 8.05
C GLY A 308 -6.55 -5.44 7.50
N ALA A 309 -5.95 -6.57 7.89
CA ALA A 309 -4.59 -6.91 7.46
C ALA A 309 -4.57 -7.51 6.06
N VAL A 310 -3.57 -7.10 5.27
CA VAL A 310 -3.23 -7.75 4.00
C VAL A 310 -2.47 -9.05 4.26
N THR A 311 -2.64 -10.05 3.42
CA THR A 311 -1.72 -11.20 3.35
C THR A 311 -0.90 -11.09 2.06
N ILE A 312 0.42 -11.06 2.21
CA ILE A 312 1.35 -10.99 1.08
C ILE A 312 2.03 -12.34 0.97
N ASN A 313 1.69 -13.09 -0.08
CA ASN A 313 2.27 -14.42 -0.30
C ASN A 313 3.65 -14.31 -0.95
N THR A 314 3.75 -13.55 -2.04
CA THR A 314 4.99 -13.41 -2.84
C THR A 314 5.04 -12.05 -3.50
N ILE A 315 6.18 -11.38 -3.40
CA ILE A 315 6.54 -10.20 -4.23
C ILE A 315 7.98 -10.42 -4.68
N THR A 316 8.21 -10.39 -5.99
CA THR A 316 9.54 -10.56 -6.59
C THR A 316 9.77 -9.50 -7.66
N GLN A 317 11.05 -9.31 -8.02
CA GLN A 317 11.46 -8.38 -9.07
C GLN A 317 12.62 -9.00 -9.87
N ASN A 318 12.81 -8.52 -11.11
CA ASN A 318 13.74 -9.09 -12.09
C ASN A 318 15.00 -8.25 -12.34
N GLY A 319 15.16 -7.12 -11.64
CA GLY A 319 16.36 -6.31 -11.66
C GLY A 319 17.47 -6.87 -10.77
N TYR A 320 18.69 -6.41 -11.00
CA TYR A 320 19.87 -6.80 -10.24
C TYR A 320 20.89 -5.66 -10.24
N ALA A 321 21.80 -5.69 -9.25
CA ALA A 321 22.90 -4.73 -9.19
C ALA A 321 23.89 -4.96 -10.34
N ALA A 322 24.70 -3.94 -10.65
CA ALA A 322 25.82 -4.11 -11.55
C ALA A 322 26.78 -5.19 -11.03
N GLY A 323 27.29 -6.02 -11.95
CA GLY A 323 28.18 -7.14 -11.62
C GLY A 323 29.47 -7.10 -12.42
N GLN A 324 30.56 -7.54 -11.81
CA GLN A 324 31.84 -7.78 -12.49
C GLN A 324 31.98 -9.27 -12.78
N LEU A 325 32.60 -9.62 -13.92
CA LEU A 325 32.88 -11.01 -14.28
C LEU A 325 33.84 -11.62 -13.25
N ARG A 326 33.46 -12.76 -12.65
CA ARG A 326 34.26 -13.47 -11.65
C ARG A 326 34.91 -14.73 -12.20
N SER A 327 34.20 -15.49 -13.01
CA SER A 327 34.69 -16.75 -13.56
C SER A 327 34.03 -17.04 -14.90
N VAL A 328 34.72 -17.84 -15.71
CA VAL A 328 34.24 -18.34 -17.00
C VAL A 328 34.34 -19.85 -16.98
N ALA A 329 33.30 -20.53 -17.45
CA ALA A 329 33.28 -21.97 -17.62
C ALA A 329 32.65 -22.32 -18.98
N VAL A 330 33.03 -23.46 -19.54
CA VAL A 330 32.39 -24.02 -20.74
C VAL A 330 31.52 -25.18 -20.31
N ASN A 331 30.22 -25.13 -20.61
CA ASN A 331 29.32 -26.23 -20.30
C ASN A 331 29.40 -27.33 -21.37
N ASN A 332 28.71 -28.46 -21.13
CA ASN A 332 28.78 -29.60 -22.03
C ASN A 332 28.18 -29.36 -23.43
N ASN A 333 27.41 -28.29 -23.59
CA ASN A 333 26.84 -27.85 -24.87
C ASN A 333 27.77 -26.87 -25.61
N GLY A 334 28.99 -26.66 -25.11
CA GLY A 334 29.96 -25.72 -25.69
C GLY A 334 29.68 -24.25 -25.39
N VAL A 335 28.70 -23.93 -24.55
CA VAL A 335 28.38 -22.55 -24.20
C VAL A 335 29.34 -22.06 -23.13
N VAL A 336 29.99 -20.93 -23.42
CA VAL A 336 30.86 -20.18 -22.53
C VAL A 336 29.97 -19.35 -21.60
N VAL A 337 29.89 -19.74 -20.33
CA VAL A 337 29.09 -19.08 -19.30
C VAL A 337 30.00 -18.26 -18.39
N GLY A 338 29.71 -16.97 -18.27
CA GLY A 338 30.33 -16.08 -17.30
C GLY A 338 29.48 -15.95 -16.04
N THR A 339 30.09 -16.15 -14.87
CA THR A 339 29.46 -15.90 -13.57
C THR A 339 29.89 -14.54 -13.04
N PHE A 340 28.93 -13.70 -12.65
CA PHE A 340 29.16 -12.32 -12.22
C PHE A 340 29.04 -12.16 -10.70
N SER A 341 29.61 -11.08 -10.16
CA SER A 341 29.59 -10.77 -8.72
C SER A 341 28.20 -10.48 -8.16
N ASN A 342 27.23 -10.13 -9.01
CA ASN A 342 25.83 -9.92 -8.67
C ASN A 342 25.00 -11.22 -8.64
N GLY A 343 25.66 -12.39 -8.75
CA GLY A 343 25.03 -13.71 -8.73
C GLY A 343 24.35 -14.12 -10.04
N GLN A 344 24.41 -13.30 -11.08
CA GLN A 344 23.89 -13.63 -12.40
C GLN A 344 24.89 -14.45 -13.21
N ASN A 345 24.37 -15.36 -14.03
CA ASN A 345 25.13 -16.09 -15.04
C ASN A 345 24.70 -15.61 -16.42
N LEU A 346 25.66 -15.29 -17.29
CA LEU A 346 25.40 -14.87 -18.67
C LEU A 346 26.12 -15.79 -19.65
N ASN A 347 25.43 -16.20 -20.70
CA ASN A 347 26.04 -16.89 -21.83
C ASN A 347 26.78 -15.85 -22.67
N LEU A 348 28.11 -15.97 -22.75
CA LEU A 348 28.98 -15.01 -23.41
C LEU A 348 29.27 -15.38 -24.87
N ALA A 349 29.49 -16.67 -25.12
CA ALA A 349 29.83 -17.21 -26.44
C ALA A 349 29.47 -18.70 -26.52
N GLN A 350 29.59 -19.30 -27.70
CA GLN A 350 29.45 -20.74 -27.90
C GLN A 350 30.57 -21.26 -28.80
N VAL A 351 31.20 -22.36 -28.41
CA VAL A 351 32.17 -23.09 -29.22
C VAL A 351 31.40 -23.92 -30.24
N GLN A 352 31.63 -23.64 -31.53
CA GLN A 352 31.06 -24.43 -32.62
C GLN A 352 31.97 -25.62 -32.93
N LEU A 353 31.35 -26.76 -33.22
CA LEU A 353 32.05 -27.94 -33.71
C LEU A 353 31.68 -28.17 -35.18
N SER A 354 32.69 -28.47 -35.98
CA SER A 354 32.52 -28.82 -37.39
C SER A 354 33.05 -30.22 -37.65
N HIS A 355 32.50 -30.90 -38.64
CA HIS A 355 33.02 -32.18 -39.12
C HIS A 355 33.40 -32.09 -40.61
N PHE A 356 34.22 -33.04 -41.06
CA PHE A 356 34.65 -33.17 -42.45
C PHE A 356 34.23 -34.54 -42.97
N ASN A 357 33.89 -34.64 -44.26
CA ASN A 357 33.57 -35.93 -44.87
C ASN A 357 34.82 -36.83 -44.94
N GLY A 358 35.99 -36.24 -45.21
CA GLY A 358 37.26 -36.93 -45.31
C GLY A 358 38.23 -36.60 -44.18
N THR A 359 37.92 -36.97 -42.93
CA THR A 359 38.73 -36.65 -41.74
C THR A 359 40.20 -37.07 -41.85
N ASN A 360 40.48 -38.22 -42.47
CA ASN A 360 41.85 -38.73 -42.65
C ASN A 360 42.65 -37.99 -43.74
N TYR A 361 42.01 -37.15 -44.53
CA TYR A 361 42.64 -36.37 -45.60
C TYR A 361 42.94 -34.92 -45.19
N LEU A 362 42.70 -34.58 -43.92
CA LEU A 362 43.11 -33.29 -43.37
C LEU A 362 44.64 -33.20 -43.31
N LYS A 363 45.18 -32.03 -43.66
CA LYS A 363 46.61 -31.79 -43.57
C LYS A 363 46.96 -31.41 -42.13
N ALA A 364 47.81 -32.22 -41.49
CA ALA A 364 48.36 -31.90 -40.17
C ALA A 364 49.20 -30.61 -40.24
N MET A 365 48.99 -29.73 -39.26
CA MET A 365 49.71 -28.49 -39.04
C MET A 365 50.39 -28.53 -37.66
N ASP A 366 51.23 -27.53 -37.39
CA ASP A 366 51.91 -27.43 -36.11
C ASP A 366 50.91 -27.26 -34.95
N GLY A 367 51.29 -27.74 -33.76
CA GLY A 367 50.49 -27.58 -32.53
C GLY A 367 49.25 -28.47 -32.44
N GLY A 368 49.14 -29.53 -33.26
CA GLY A 368 47.98 -30.42 -33.28
C GLY A 368 46.78 -29.84 -34.05
N ALA A 369 47.00 -28.77 -34.81
CA ALA A 369 46.00 -28.21 -35.70
C ALA A 369 45.92 -28.99 -37.02
N TYR A 370 44.78 -28.87 -37.70
CA TYR A 370 44.53 -29.48 -39.00
C TYR A 370 43.95 -28.44 -39.97
N ALA A 371 44.29 -28.55 -41.25
CA ALA A 371 43.73 -27.72 -42.31
C ALA A 371 42.98 -28.56 -43.35
N ALA A 372 41.90 -27.98 -43.87
CA ALA A 372 41.11 -28.57 -44.94
C ALA A 372 41.93 -28.71 -46.23
N THR A 373 41.68 -29.80 -46.95
CA THR A 373 42.24 -30.10 -48.27
C THR A 373 41.11 -30.36 -49.26
N GLU A 374 41.42 -30.35 -50.56
CA GLU A 374 40.43 -30.69 -51.59
C GLU A 374 39.84 -32.11 -51.38
N GLN A 375 40.63 -33.04 -50.84
CA GLN A 375 40.21 -34.41 -50.56
C GLN A 375 39.42 -34.55 -49.26
N SER A 376 39.63 -33.69 -48.26
CA SER A 376 38.82 -33.70 -47.02
C SER A 376 37.43 -33.12 -47.23
N GLY A 377 37.29 -32.24 -48.23
CA GLY A 377 36.12 -31.39 -48.44
C GLY A 377 36.08 -30.21 -47.47
N ASP A 378 35.02 -29.41 -47.58
CA ASP A 378 34.77 -28.24 -46.73
C ASP A 378 34.30 -28.63 -45.32
N ALA A 379 34.48 -27.71 -44.38
CA ALA A 379 33.97 -27.87 -43.02
C ALA A 379 32.44 -27.80 -43.02
N ILE A 380 31.80 -28.79 -42.39
CA ILE A 380 30.35 -28.85 -42.21
C ILE A 380 30.05 -28.53 -40.75
N ASP A 381 29.25 -27.49 -40.53
CA ASP A 381 28.85 -27.07 -39.18
C ASP A 381 27.94 -28.09 -38.51
N GLY A 382 28.12 -28.31 -37.20
CA GLY A 382 27.20 -29.10 -36.38
C GLY A 382 27.63 -30.54 -36.15
N ALA A 383 28.86 -30.77 -35.66
CA ALA A 383 29.29 -32.11 -35.27
C ALA A 383 28.51 -32.66 -34.05
N SER A 384 28.25 -33.97 -34.02
CA SER A 384 27.43 -34.66 -33.00
C SER A 384 28.14 -34.92 -31.67
N GLY A 385 29.30 -34.31 -31.44
CA GLY A 385 30.09 -34.49 -30.21
C GLY A 385 29.58 -33.64 -29.05
N THR A 386 29.81 -34.11 -27.82
CA THR A 386 29.62 -33.30 -26.61
C THR A 386 30.94 -32.67 -26.19
N ILE A 387 30.91 -31.43 -25.72
CA ILE A 387 32.10 -30.78 -25.18
C ILE A 387 32.22 -31.17 -23.69
N SER A 388 33.44 -31.36 -23.20
CA SER A 388 33.70 -31.49 -21.76
C SER A 388 34.56 -30.31 -21.30
N GLY A 389 33.94 -29.38 -20.58
CA GLY A 389 34.64 -28.21 -20.05
C GLY A 389 35.74 -28.60 -19.05
N SER A 390 36.80 -27.78 -18.98
CA SER A 390 37.92 -27.97 -18.05
C SER A 390 38.58 -29.36 -18.11
N SER A 391 38.49 -30.04 -19.25
CA SER A 391 39.05 -31.37 -19.49
C SER A 391 40.05 -31.30 -20.65
N LEU A 392 41.03 -32.20 -20.66
CA LEU A 392 41.98 -32.36 -21.76
C LEU A 392 41.89 -33.80 -22.26
N GLU A 393 41.71 -33.97 -23.57
CA GLU A 393 41.69 -35.30 -24.20
C GLU A 393 43.12 -35.88 -24.21
N GLY A 394 43.26 -37.12 -23.75
CA GLY A 394 44.54 -37.83 -23.74
C GLY A 394 44.93 -38.30 -25.14
N SER A 395 46.21 -38.61 -25.33
CA SER A 395 46.66 -39.24 -26.57
C SER A 395 46.00 -40.60 -26.76
N ASN A 396 45.65 -40.93 -28.00
CA ASN A 396 45.15 -42.25 -28.39
C ASN A 396 46.27 -43.29 -28.59
N THR A 397 47.53 -42.92 -28.37
CA THR A 397 48.70 -43.79 -28.60
C THR A 397 48.96 -44.71 -27.41
N ASP A 398 48.97 -46.03 -27.65
CA ASP A 398 49.46 -47.01 -26.69
C ASP A 398 50.96 -47.27 -26.88
N ILE A 399 51.73 -46.95 -25.84
CA ILE A 399 53.19 -47.08 -25.83
C ILE A 399 53.63 -48.53 -26.05
N ALA A 400 52.92 -49.54 -25.53
CA ALA A 400 53.32 -50.94 -25.66
C ALA A 400 53.25 -51.45 -27.12
N ASP A 401 52.19 -51.05 -27.83
CA ASP A 401 52.00 -51.38 -29.24
C ASP A 401 53.01 -50.66 -30.13
N GLU A 402 53.27 -49.38 -29.87
CA GLU A 402 54.26 -48.61 -30.63
C GLU A 402 55.68 -49.14 -30.42
N PHE A 403 56.04 -49.58 -29.21
CA PHE A 403 57.33 -50.26 -28.98
C PHE A 403 57.44 -51.57 -29.74
N THR A 404 56.38 -52.36 -29.79
CA THR A 404 56.37 -53.61 -30.55
C THR A 404 56.54 -53.35 -32.05
N LYS A 405 55.85 -52.34 -32.60
CA LYS A 405 56.02 -51.91 -33.99
C LYS A 405 57.44 -51.46 -34.29
N LEU A 406 58.09 -50.73 -33.37
CA LEU A 406 59.50 -50.36 -33.51
C LEU A 406 60.43 -51.56 -33.54
N ILE A 407 60.21 -52.55 -32.66
CA ILE A 407 61.00 -53.80 -32.66
C ILE A 407 60.82 -54.55 -33.99
N VAL A 408 59.58 -54.69 -34.47
CA VAL A 408 59.30 -55.35 -35.75
C VAL A 408 59.95 -54.60 -36.91
N THR A 409 59.86 -53.27 -36.93
CA THR A 409 60.48 -52.44 -37.98
C THR A 409 62.01 -52.56 -37.94
N GLN A 410 62.61 -52.59 -36.76
CA GLN A 410 64.05 -52.79 -36.59
C GLN A 410 64.49 -54.21 -37.00
N GLN A 411 63.70 -55.23 -36.68
CA GLN A 411 63.94 -56.60 -37.12
C GLN A 411 63.83 -56.73 -38.64
N ALA A 412 62.82 -56.11 -39.26
CA ALA A 412 62.66 -56.07 -40.71
C ALA A 412 63.85 -55.36 -41.38
N TYR A 413 64.30 -54.22 -40.83
CA TYR A 413 65.50 -53.53 -41.31
C TYR A 413 66.76 -54.40 -41.16
N SER A 414 66.92 -55.09 -40.03
CA SER A 414 68.04 -55.99 -39.78
C SER A 414 68.04 -57.20 -40.73
N ALA A 415 66.86 -57.75 -41.02
CA ALA A 415 66.68 -58.83 -41.98
C ALA A 415 67.03 -58.36 -43.40
N ASN A 416 66.51 -57.20 -43.83
CA ASN A 416 66.83 -56.60 -45.12
C ASN A 416 68.33 -56.31 -45.27
N THR A 417 68.96 -55.81 -44.21
CA THR A 417 70.41 -55.55 -44.21
C THR A 417 71.21 -56.85 -44.30
N LYS A 418 70.81 -57.92 -43.60
CA LYS A 418 71.44 -59.24 -43.73
C LYS A 418 71.29 -59.82 -45.13
N VAL A 419 70.11 -59.70 -45.75
CA VAL A 419 69.90 -60.12 -47.14
C VAL A 419 70.86 -59.38 -48.08
N ILE A 420 71.04 -58.07 -47.91
CA ILE A 420 72.01 -57.28 -48.69
C ILE A 420 73.45 -57.75 -48.44
N THR A 421 73.85 -57.98 -47.18
CA THR A 421 75.20 -58.46 -46.85
C THR A 421 75.47 -59.82 -47.48
N THR A 422 74.53 -60.76 -47.36
CA THR A 422 74.67 -62.09 -47.98
C THR A 422 74.69 -62.01 -49.50
N ALA A 423 73.85 -61.16 -50.11
CA ALA A 423 73.92 -60.91 -51.55
C ALA A 423 75.28 -60.34 -51.96
N ASN A 424 75.83 -59.37 -51.23
CA ASN A 424 77.16 -58.81 -51.47
C ASN A 424 78.27 -59.85 -51.30
N SER A 425 78.20 -60.71 -50.27
CA SER A 425 79.16 -61.80 -50.08
C SER A 425 79.11 -62.80 -51.24
N MET A 426 77.92 -63.18 -51.72
CA MET A 426 77.79 -64.06 -52.89
C MET A 426 78.32 -63.41 -54.17
N VAL A 427 78.10 -62.11 -54.36
CA VAL A 427 78.70 -61.35 -55.47
C VAL A 427 80.23 -61.35 -55.38
N GLN A 428 80.77 -61.18 -54.17
CA GLN A 428 82.21 -61.16 -53.94
C GLN A 428 82.85 -62.53 -54.13
N ASP A 429 82.18 -63.61 -53.69
CA ASP A 429 82.61 -64.99 -53.95
C ASP A 429 82.57 -65.32 -55.45
N LEU A 430 81.53 -64.89 -56.17
CA LEU A 430 81.46 -65.03 -57.63
C LEU A 430 82.61 -64.31 -58.35
N LEU A 431 82.98 -63.11 -57.89
CA LEU A 431 84.14 -62.38 -58.40
C LEU A 431 85.47 -63.08 -58.08
N ASN A 432 85.56 -63.79 -56.94
CA ASN A 432 86.76 -64.53 -56.55
C ASN A 432 86.91 -65.87 -57.29
N VAL A 433 85.81 -66.50 -57.72
CA VAL A 433 85.82 -67.72 -58.56
C VAL A 433 86.17 -67.42 -60.03
N LEU A 434 86.01 -66.16 -60.46
CA LEU A 434 86.39 -65.72 -61.81
C LEU A 434 87.91 -65.43 -61.96
N ARG A 435 88.70 -65.54 -60.89
CA ARG A 435 90.17 -65.50 -60.89
C ARG A 435 90.74 -66.90 -60.89
#